data_AF-A0A9Q9UZ26-F1
#
_entry.id   AF-A0A9Q9UZ26-F1
#
_cell.length_a   1.000
_cell.length_b   1.000
_cell.length_c   1.000
_cell.angle_alpha   90.00
_cell.angle_beta   90.00
_cell.angle_gamma   90.00
#
_symmetry.space_group_name_H-M   'P 1'
#
loop_
_entity.id
_entity.type
_entity.pdbx_description
1 polymer ?
#
loop_
_entity_poly.entity_id
_entity_poly.type
_entity_poly.pdbx_seq_one_letter_code
_entity_poly.pdbx_strand_id
1 'polypeptide(L)'
;MAAPFNRVYRPLWRIITTTTLNKVVRNVSSTRRQWSAGVASPWALHGAVCLQRLPVVSQDRSPIEESFIELMRQMELERSLLSDHELRLLEDAARMSRKQEEDYDSDEEEEDYRDKEIVTAQDLEDIWEQKLKQFQPAPRSQGVDEKDVSSSERCLAESLILLVEKDVGSQKLWLLPQIQWQTGETLRQTAERALASLPGADLKATFLGNAPCGFYKYKYPKDIQKEGGVGAKVFFFKAVLSSHKHLPLEKKSFAWVKKDELQDFLKPEYLKQVRRFIMAL
;
A
#
# COMPACT_ATOMS: atom_id res chain seq x y z
N MET A 1 33.49 8.68 -64.79
CA MET A 1 32.62 8.07 -65.82
C MET A 1 31.22 8.63 -65.64
N ALA A 2 30.68 9.16 -66.73
CA ALA A 2 29.47 9.95 -66.78
C ALA A 2 28.20 9.09 -66.67
N ALA A 3 27.26 9.61 -65.88
CA ALA A 3 25.86 9.90 -66.18
C ALA A 3 24.92 8.90 -66.93
N PRO A 4 23.60 9.03 -66.69
CA PRO A 4 22.56 8.02 -66.86
C PRO A 4 21.74 8.21 -68.15
N PHE A 5 21.02 7.19 -68.64
CA PHE A 5 19.87 7.33 -69.55
C PHE A 5 19.01 6.04 -69.44
N ASN A 6 17.79 6.04 -68.89
CA ASN A 6 16.49 6.56 -69.34
C ASN A 6 15.76 5.69 -70.38
N ARG A 7 14.46 5.44 -70.11
CA ARG A 7 13.36 5.13 -71.06
C ARG A 7 13.36 3.69 -71.66
N VAL A 8 12.27 2.97 -71.95
CA VAL A 8 10.84 3.18 -72.31
C VAL A 8 10.16 1.78 -72.07
N TYR A 9 8.91 1.59 -71.63
CA TYR A 9 7.71 1.36 -72.47
C TYR A 9 6.56 0.85 -71.59
N ARG A 10 5.37 1.43 -71.76
CA ARG A 10 4.05 0.82 -71.47
C ARG A 10 3.53 0.21 -72.79
N PRO A 11 2.35 -0.45 -72.83
CA PRO A 11 1.77 -1.48 -71.95
C PRO A 11 1.30 -2.70 -72.79
N LEU A 12 1.04 -3.86 -72.17
CA LEU A 12 0.26 -4.92 -72.83
C LEU A 12 -0.78 -5.50 -71.87
N TRP A 13 -2.00 -5.51 -72.38
CA TRP A 13 -3.22 -5.92 -71.74
C TRP A 13 -3.24 -7.43 -71.65
N ARG A 14 -3.59 -8.01 -70.50
CA ARG A 14 -4.33 -9.28 -70.41
C ARG A 14 -4.87 -9.50 -69.00
N ILE A 15 -6.19 -9.49 -68.95
CA ILE A 15 -7.07 -9.84 -67.85
C ILE A 15 -7.02 -11.35 -67.65
N ILE A 16 -6.80 -11.86 -66.43
CA ILE A 16 -7.34 -13.15 -65.97
C ILE A 16 -7.67 -13.08 -64.45
N THR A 17 -8.96 -12.91 -64.19
CA THR A 17 -9.83 -13.51 -63.16
C THR A 17 -9.36 -13.78 -61.72
N THR A 18 -10.05 -13.09 -60.79
CA THR A 18 -10.71 -13.59 -59.57
C THR A 18 -10.01 -14.63 -58.69
N THR A 19 -9.57 -14.20 -57.50
CA THR A 19 -9.80 -14.94 -56.25
C THR A 19 -9.87 -13.99 -55.07
N THR A 20 -10.90 -14.21 -54.26
CA THR A 20 -11.42 -13.42 -53.14
C THR A 20 -10.49 -13.35 -51.94
N LEU A 21 -10.19 -12.12 -51.49
CA LEU A 21 -9.60 -11.82 -50.18
C LEU A 21 -10.66 -11.96 -49.08
N ASN A 22 -10.64 -13.07 -48.35
CA ASN A 22 -11.42 -13.20 -47.11
C ASN A 22 -10.70 -12.44 -45.97
N LYS A 23 -11.09 -11.18 -45.76
CA LYS A 23 -10.84 -10.45 -44.51
C LYS A 23 -11.64 -11.13 -43.39
N VAL A 24 -10.96 -11.90 -42.54
CA VAL A 24 -11.51 -12.40 -41.28
C VAL A 24 -11.59 -11.23 -40.30
N VAL A 25 -12.70 -10.50 -40.34
CA VAL A 25 -13.09 -9.58 -39.25
C VAL A 25 -13.71 -10.45 -38.17
N ARG A 26 -12.99 -10.64 -37.06
CA ARG A 26 -13.56 -11.24 -35.85
C ARG A 26 -14.55 -10.24 -35.23
N ASN A 27 -15.80 -10.32 -35.65
CA ASN A 27 -16.90 -9.67 -34.94
C ASN A 27 -17.06 -10.34 -33.58
N VAL A 28 -16.63 -9.65 -32.52
CA VAL A 28 -17.03 -10.00 -31.15
C VAL A 28 -18.47 -9.52 -30.99
N SER A 29 -19.41 -10.41 -31.28
CA SER A 29 -20.82 -10.22 -30.97
C SER A 29 -20.95 -10.02 -29.46
N SER A 30 -21.22 -8.80 -29.01
CA SER A 30 -21.65 -8.56 -27.64
C SER A 30 -23.08 -9.06 -27.50
N THR A 31 -23.25 -10.37 -27.34
CA THR A 31 -24.54 -10.93 -26.95
C THR A 31 -24.82 -10.44 -25.53
N ARG A 32 -25.57 -9.34 -25.43
CA ARG A 32 -26.18 -8.91 -24.17
C ARG A 32 -27.15 -10.02 -23.77
N ARG A 33 -26.69 -10.99 -22.97
CA ARG A 33 -27.55 -11.96 -22.31
C ARG A 33 -28.50 -11.15 -21.43
N GLN A 34 -29.73 -10.98 -21.90
CA GLN A 34 -30.84 -10.60 -21.02
C GLN A 34 -30.98 -11.75 -20.02
N TRP A 35 -30.68 -11.46 -18.75
CA TRP A 35 -31.09 -12.33 -17.67
C TRP A 35 -32.61 -12.27 -17.59
N SER A 36 -33.26 -13.38 -17.93
CA SER A 36 -34.62 -13.66 -17.46
C SER A 36 -34.61 -13.48 -15.93
N ALA A 37 -35.58 -12.76 -15.39
CA ALA A 37 -35.79 -12.66 -13.95
C ALA A 37 -36.08 -14.07 -13.41
N GLY A 38 -35.01 -14.78 -13.05
CA GLY A 38 -35.09 -16.10 -12.44
C GLY A 38 -35.70 -15.97 -11.05
N VAL A 39 -36.46 -16.99 -10.67
CA VAL A 39 -36.99 -17.22 -9.32
C VAL A 39 -36.04 -16.65 -8.27
N ALA A 40 -36.54 -15.73 -7.43
CA ALA A 40 -35.74 -15.07 -6.40
C ALA A 40 -34.98 -16.14 -5.61
N SER A 41 -33.65 -16.11 -5.69
CA SER A 41 -32.85 -17.13 -5.02
C SER A 41 -33.07 -17.02 -3.51
N PRO A 42 -33.17 -18.13 -2.76
CA PRO A 42 -33.43 -18.10 -1.33
C PRO A 42 -32.23 -17.58 -0.50
N TRP A 43 -31.20 -17.07 -1.16
CA TRP A 43 -29.97 -16.56 -0.55
C TRP A 43 -29.89 -15.04 -0.71
N ALA A 44 -29.86 -14.32 0.41
CA ALA A 44 -29.55 -12.90 0.40
C ALA A 44 -28.07 -12.71 0.01
N LEU A 45 -27.82 -11.83 -0.96
CA LEU A 45 -26.48 -11.45 -1.37
C LEU A 45 -26.02 -10.24 -0.57
N HIS A 46 -24.83 -10.32 0.03
CA HIS A 46 -24.21 -9.22 0.75
C HIS A 46 -22.83 -8.91 0.17
N GLY A 47 -22.56 -7.63 -0.04
CA GLY A 47 -21.23 -7.10 -0.30
C GLY A 47 -20.61 -6.64 1.00
N ALA A 48 -19.48 -7.24 1.38
CA ALA A 48 -18.70 -6.86 2.55
C ALA A 48 -17.35 -6.31 2.14
N VAL A 49 -16.82 -5.38 2.94
CA VAL A 49 -15.52 -4.76 2.71
C VAL A 49 -14.56 -5.06 3.84
N CYS A 50 -13.40 -5.59 3.49
CA CYS A 50 -12.24 -5.64 4.37
C CYS A 50 -11.40 -4.39 4.09
N LEU A 51 -11.62 -3.34 4.88
CA LEU A 51 -10.82 -2.12 4.82
C LEU A 51 -9.56 -2.33 5.64
N GLN A 52 -8.41 -2.22 4.97
CA GLN A 52 -7.10 -2.36 5.57
C GLN A 52 -6.37 -1.02 5.60
N ARG A 53 -5.77 -0.71 6.74
CA ARG A 53 -4.81 0.37 6.88
C ARG A 53 -3.41 -0.25 6.77
N LEU A 54 -2.62 0.15 5.78
CA LEU A 54 -1.26 -0.38 5.59
C LEU A 54 -0.30 0.16 6.65
N PRO A 55 0.80 -0.55 6.97
CA PRO A 55 1.88 -0.03 7.82
C PRO A 55 2.38 1.34 7.34
N VAL A 56 2.61 2.25 8.28
CA VAL A 56 3.08 3.63 8.05
C VAL A 56 4.53 3.74 8.50
N VAL A 57 4.89 3.00 9.55
CA VAL A 57 6.25 2.92 10.08
C VAL A 57 6.83 1.56 9.71
N SER A 58 8.14 1.51 9.48
CA SER A 58 8.87 0.25 9.29
C SER A 58 8.70 -0.68 10.49
N GLN A 59 8.72 -1.99 10.28
CA GLN A 59 8.76 -2.94 11.40
C GLN A 59 10.05 -2.77 12.23
N ASP A 60 9.98 -3.19 13.49
CA ASP A 60 11.15 -3.24 14.36
C ASP A 60 12.02 -4.41 13.95
N ARG A 61 13.34 -4.22 14.01
CA ARG A 61 14.31 -5.20 13.53
C ARG A 61 14.44 -6.33 14.53
N SER A 62 14.62 -7.54 14.01
CA SER A 62 15.01 -8.68 14.85
C SER A 62 16.50 -8.58 15.24
N PRO A 63 16.95 -9.17 16.35
CA PRO A 63 18.35 -9.09 16.77
C PRO A 63 19.32 -9.69 15.73
N ILE A 64 18.86 -10.67 14.97
CA ILE A 64 19.63 -11.24 13.86
C ILE A 64 19.72 -10.28 12.67
N GLU A 65 18.67 -9.51 12.39
CA GLU A 65 18.73 -8.45 11.37
C GLU A 65 19.65 -7.31 11.78
N GLU A 66 19.68 -6.94 13.06
CA GLU A 66 20.59 -5.90 13.57
C GLU A 66 22.05 -6.31 13.36
N SER A 67 22.44 -7.48 13.85
CA SER A 67 23.78 -8.04 13.64
C SER A 67 24.13 -8.20 12.15
N PHE A 68 23.17 -8.61 11.32
CA PHE A 68 23.40 -8.71 9.87
C PHE A 68 23.60 -7.35 9.22
N ILE A 69 22.84 -6.33 9.62
CA ILE A 69 23.02 -4.95 9.12
C ILE A 69 24.38 -4.39 9.54
N GLU A 70 24.82 -4.64 10.76
CA GLU A 70 26.15 -4.25 11.23
C GLU A 70 27.26 -4.91 10.41
N LEU A 71 27.16 -6.22 10.19
CA LEU A 71 28.09 -6.94 9.34
C LEU A 71 28.10 -6.39 7.90
N MET A 72 26.94 -6.14 7.32
CA MET A 72 26.82 -5.59 5.97
C MET A 72 27.42 -4.19 5.87
N ARG A 73 27.22 -3.33 6.89
CA ARG A 73 27.84 -2.01 6.97
C ARG A 73 29.35 -2.09 7.08
N GLN A 74 29.88 -3.01 7.88
CA GLN A 74 31.32 -3.24 7.99
C GLN A 74 31.91 -3.68 6.65
N MET A 75 31.29 -4.67 6.00
CA MET A 75 31.71 -5.12 4.67
C MET A 75 31.63 -4.02 3.61
N GLU A 76 30.63 -3.15 3.69
CA GLU A 76 30.49 -1.99 2.80
C GLU A 76 31.65 -1.00 3.02
N LEU A 77 31.96 -0.66 4.27
CA LEU A 77 33.06 0.25 4.63
C LEU A 77 34.43 -0.31 4.25
N GLU A 78 34.69 -1.59 4.51
CA GLU A 78 35.97 -2.24 4.18
C GLU A 78 36.21 -2.34 2.67
N ARG A 79 35.14 -2.36 1.88
CA ARG A 79 35.21 -2.49 0.42
C ARG A 79 34.96 -1.17 -0.31
N SER A 80 34.61 -0.11 0.41
CA SER A 80 34.40 1.22 -0.17
C SER A 80 35.73 1.94 -0.39
N LEU A 81 35.74 2.83 -1.38
CA LEU A 81 36.80 3.82 -1.53
C LEU A 81 36.55 4.98 -0.57
N LEU A 82 37.61 5.76 -0.29
CA LEU A 82 37.49 6.98 0.49
C LEU A 82 36.52 7.95 -0.22
N SER A 83 35.56 8.44 0.55
CA SER A 83 34.65 9.50 0.13
C SER A 83 35.35 10.85 0.10
N ASP A 84 34.78 11.81 -0.64
CA ASP A 84 35.31 13.19 -0.70
C ASP A 84 35.40 13.84 0.70
N HIS A 85 34.47 13.49 1.60
CA HIS A 85 34.48 13.97 2.99
C HIS A 85 35.66 13.39 3.79
N GLU A 86 35.94 12.10 3.65
CA GLU A 86 37.08 11.45 4.30
C GLU A 86 38.42 11.97 3.76
N LEU A 87 38.52 12.19 2.44
CA LEU A 87 39.70 12.80 1.83
C LEU A 87 39.93 14.21 2.38
N ARG A 88 38.88 15.02 2.49
CA ARG A 88 38.95 16.36 3.08
C ARG A 88 39.36 16.33 4.54
N LEU A 89 38.84 15.41 5.34
CA LEU A 89 39.26 15.24 6.74
C LEU A 89 40.76 14.94 6.86
N LEU A 90 41.29 14.08 5.98
CA LEU A 90 42.72 13.76 5.95
C LEU A 90 43.57 14.96 5.53
N GLU A 91 43.13 15.71 4.52
CA GLU A 91 43.82 16.93 4.05
C GLU A 91 43.83 18.03 5.11
N ASP A 92 42.69 18.28 5.77
CA ASP A 92 42.57 19.25 6.85
C ASP A 92 43.45 18.84 8.04
N ALA A 93 43.45 17.56 8.43
CA ALA A 93 44.31 17.05 9.50
C ALA A 93 45.80 17.19 9.18
N ALA A 94 46.21 16.88 7.94
CA ALA A 94 47.59 17.03 7.49
C ALA A 94 48.02 18.50 7.44
N ARG A 95 47.12 19.41 7.05
CA ARG A 95 47.37 20.86 7.09
C ARG A 95 47.57 21.32 8.54
N MET A 96 46.73 20.84 9.45
CA MET A 96 46.83 21.20 10.87
C MET A 96 48.11 20.64 11.52
N SER A 97 48.56 19.45 11.14
CA SER A 97 49.83 18.89 11.66
C SER A 97 51.04 19.66 11.17
N ARG A 98 51.11 20.02 9.88
CA ARG A 98 52.21 20.83 9.32
C ARG A 98 52.33 22.19 9.98
N LYS A 99 51.20 22.84 10.26
CA LYS A 99 51.17 24.12 10.99
C LYS A 99 51.63 24.03 12.44
N GLN A 100 51.59 22.84 13.05
CA GLN A 100 52.05 22.60 14.41
C GLN A 100 53.54 22.22 14.48
N GLU A 101 54.18 21.91 13.34
CA GLU A 101 55.61 21.64 13.29
C GLU A 101 56.41 22.95 13.45
N GLU A 102 57.50 22.89 14.23
CA GLU A 102 58.27 24.08 14.63
C GLU A 102 59.03 24.76 13.47
N ASP A 103 59.16 24.09 12.32
CA ASP A 103 59.85 24.56 11.12
C ASP A 103 58.88 25.09 10.04
N TYR A 104 57.69 25.52 10.44
CA TYR A 104 56.66 26.03 9.53
C TYR A 104 57.04 27.42 8.99
N ASP A 105 57.37 27.48 7.69
CA ASP A 105 57.57 28.74 6.97
C ASP A 105 56.21 29.30 6.51
N SER A 106 55.77 30.39 7.16
CA SER A 106 54.45 31.00 6.96
C SER A 106 54.30 31.69 5.60
N ASP A 107 55.42 32.03 4.95
CA ASP A 107 55.40 32.93 3.80
C ASP A 107 55.12 32.20 2.46
N GLU A 108 55.31 30.87 2.39
CA GLU A 108 55.06 30.07 1.16
C GLU A 108 53.60 29.55 1.03
N GLU A 109 52.90 29.27 2.13
CA GLU A 109 51.54 28.68 2.09
C GLU A 109 50.40 29.73 2.12
N GLU A 110 50.67 31.01 2.39
CA GLU A 110 49.63 32.06 2.44
C GLU A 110 49.12 32.52 1.05
N GLU A 111 49.90 32.31 -0.02
CA GLU A 111 49.49 32.72 -1.37
C GLU A 111 48.54 31.71 -2.05
N ASP A 112 48.62 30.42 -1.70
CA ASP A 112 47.86 29.33 -2.34
C ASP A 112 46.55 28.97 -1.62
N TYR A 113 46.30 29.54 -0.43
CA TYR A 113 45.20 29.15 0.48
C TYR A 113 44.24 30.29 0.85
N ARG A 114 44.43 31.53 0.36
CA ARG A 114 43.53 32.67 0.63
C ARG A 114 42.08 32.46 0.19
N ASP A 115 41.85 31.61 -0.81
CA ASP A 115 40.52 31.30 -1.36
C ASP A 115 39.92 29.98 -0.81
N LYS A 116 40.58 29.29 0.14
CA LYS A 116 40.07 28.01 0.66
C LYS A 116 39.02 28.22 1.76
N GLU A 117 37.98 27.38 1.71
CA GLU A 117 36.84 27.40 2.65
C GLU A 117 37.29 27.49 4.11
N ILE A 118 36.75 28.48 4.81
CA ILE A 118 37.04 28.78 6.23
C ILE A 118 36.57 27.64 7.16
N VAL A 119 35.63 26.81 6.70
CA VAL A 119 34.99 25.76 7.49
C VAL A 119 35.74 24.44 7.28
N THR A 120 36.29 23.86 8.35
CA THR A 120 36.93 22.55 8.30
C THR A 120 35.89 21.44 8.18
N ALA A 121 36.29 20.26 7.71
CA ALA A 121 35.38 19.10 7.67
C ALA A 121 34.83 18.73 9.07
N GLN A 122 35.62 18.93 10.14
CA GLN A 122 35.19 18.70 11.52
C GLN A 122 34.12 19.71 11.98
N ASP A 123 34.28 20.99 11.62
CA ASP A 123 33.26 22.00 11.92
C ASP A 123 31.91 21.65 11.27
N LEU A 124 31.93 21.05 10.07
CA LEU A 124 30.71 20.58 9.40
C LEU A 124 30.03 19.44 10.16
N GLU A 125 30.80 18.47 10.67
CA GLU A 125 30.29 17.37 11.50
C GLU A 125 29.63 17.92 12.77
N ASP A 126 30.27 18.86 13.45
CA ASP A 126 29.73 19.53 14.64
C ASP A 126 28.41 20.25 14.32
N ILE A 127 28.34 20.95 13.19
CA ILE A 127 27.11 21.63 12.74
C ILE A 127 26.00 20.60 12.47
N TRP A 128 26.31 19.47 11.84
CA TRP A 128 25.33 18.41 11.56
C TRP A 128 24.84 17.76 12.85
N GLU A 129 25.73 17.49 13.81
CA GLU A 129 25.36 16.98 15.11
C GLU A 129 24.46 17.95 15.88
N GLN A 130 24.77 19.24 15.86
CA GLN A 130 23.95 20.26 16.50
C GLN A 130 22.54 20.31 15.89
N LYS A 131 22.44 20.26 14.56
CA LYS A 131 21.15 20.19 13.85
C LYS A 131 20.37 18.92 14.19
N LEU A 132 21.05 17.78 14.29
CA LEU A 132 20.45 16.51 14.67
C LEU A 132 19.94 16.54 16.11
N LYS A 133 20.70 17.11 17.05
CA LYS A 133 20.30 17.29 18.45
C LYS A 133 19.11 18.24 18.60
N GLN A 134 19.00 19.26 17.74
CA GLN A 134 17.85 20.17 17.71
C GLN A 134 16.58 19.52 17.14
N PHE A 135 16.74 18.54 16.23
CA PHE A 135 15.61 17.87 15.61
C PHE A 135 15.10 16.71 16.48
N GLN A 136 13.89 16.86 17.02
CA GLN A 136 13.21 15.78 17.73
C GLN A 136 12.28 15.04 16.76
N PRO A 137 12.58 13.78 16.39
CA PRO A 137 11.70 13.00 15.55
C PRO A 137 10.38 12.71 16.28
N ALA A 138 9.29 12.67 15.52
CA ALA A 138 8.00 12.25 16.06
C ALA A 138 8.10 10.82 16.60
N PRO A 139 7.49 10.51 17.77
CA PRO A 139 7.56 9.18 18.34
C PRO A 139 6.86 8.17 17.42
N ARG A 140 7.46 6.98 17.27
CA ARG A 140 6.91 5.88 16.46
C ARG A 140 5.55 5.38 16.99
N SER A 141 5.30 5.57 18.29
CA SER A 141 4.01 5.42 18.93
C SER A 141 3.47 6.81 19.31
N GLN A 142 2.35 7.23 18.72
CA GLN A 142 1.76 8.57 18.96
C GLN A 142 1.09 8.72 20.35
N GLY A 143 1.48 7.95 21.36
CA GLY A 143 0.88 8.02 22.70
C GLY A 143 -0.62 7.64 22.75
N VAL A 144 -1.18 7.11 21.67
CA VAL A 144 -2.49 6.44 21.68
C VAL A 144 -2.28 5.11 22.37
N ASP A 145 -3.08 4.85 23.41
CA ASP A 145 -3.07 3.57 24.10
C ASP A 145 -3.17 2.45 23.07
N GLU A 146 -2.22 1.51 23.09
CA GLU A 146 -2.28 0.33 22.19
C GLU A 146 -3.61 -0.42 22.33
N LYS A 147 -4.26 -0.25 23.50
CA LYS A 147 -5.54 -0.81 23.90
C LYS A 147 -6.75 -0.06 23.35
N ASP A 148 -6.61 1.16 22.85
CA ASP A 148 -7.72 1.95 22.30
C ASP A 148 -8.06 1.48 20.89
N VAL A 149 -8.85 0.40 20.80
CA VAL A 149 -9.22 -0.28 19.55
C VAL A 149 -10.00 0.64 18.59
N SER A 150 -10.58 1.74 19.08
CA SER A 150 -11.34 2.68 18.23
C SER A 150 -10.47 3.57 17.35
N SER A 151 -9.18 3.74 17.66
CA SER A 151 -8.28 4.63 16.92
C SER A 151 -7.57 3.93 15.76
N SER A 152 -7.48 4.62 14.62
CA SER A 152 -6.70 4.17 13.45
C SER A 152 -5.19 4.42 13.57
N GLU A 153 -4.78 5.24 14.54
CA GLU A 153 -3.38 5.67 14.74
C GLU A 153 -2.61 4.77 15.71
N ARG A 154 -3.28 3.78 16.29
CA ARG A 154 -2.60 2.76 17.08
C ARG A 154 -1.73 1.88 16.18
N CYS A 155 -0.66 1.32 16.74
CA CYS A 155 0.18 0.29 16.12
C CYS A 155 0.60 0.59 14.66
N LEU A 156 1.30 1.72 14.45
CA LEU A 156 1.66 2.21 13.11
C LEU A 156 2.54 1.26 12.28
N ALA A 157 3.25 0.33 12.92
CA ALA A 157 4.10 -0.66 12.28
C ALA A 157 3.31 -1.83 11.65
N GLU A 158 2.07 -2.05 12.09
CA GLU A 158 1.25 -3.18 11.64
C GLU A 158 0.09 -2.73 10.75
N SER A 159 -0.46 -3.70 10.01
CA SER A 159 -1.70 -3.48 9.26
C SER A 159 -2.92 -3.65 10.15
N LEU A 160 -3.84 -2.67 10.13
CA LEU A 160 -5.08 -2.71 10.90
C LEU A 160 -6.29 -2.97 9.99
N ILE A 161 -7.31 -3.63 10.54
CA ILE A 161 -8.54 -3.99 9.83
C ILE A 161 -9.73 -3.36 10.53
N LEU A 162 -10.64 -2.78 9.76
CA LEU A 162 -11.86 -2.20 10.28
C LEU A 162 -12.92 -3.27 10.56
N LEU A 163 -13.37 -3.34 11.81
CA LEU A 163 -14.56 -4.08 12.26
C LEU A 163 -15.64 -3.09 12.68
N VAL A 164 -16.89 -3.51 12.48
CA VAL A 164 -18.09 -2.77 12.86
C VAL A 164 -18.96 -3.66 13.73
N GLU A 165 -19.42 -3.13 14.86
CA GLU A 165 -20.43 -3.79 15.67
C GLU A 165 -21.78 -3.72 14.95
N LYS A 166 -22.38 -4.88 14.65
CA LYS A 166 -23.71 -4.96 14.03
C LYS A 166 -24.64 -5.80 14.88
N ASP A 167 -25.85 -5.29 15.04
CA ASP A 167 -26.94 -6.02 15.67
C ASP A 167 -27.53 -7.00 14.65
N VAL A 168 -27.30 -8.30 14.85
CA VAL A 168 -27.88 -9.37 14.03
C VAL A 168 -28.90 -10.12 14.88
N GLY A 169 -30.17 -9.71 14.75
CA GLY A 169 -31.25 -10.19 15.62
C GLY A 169 -31.08 -9.64 17.03
N SER A 170 -30.98 -10.52 18.03
CA SER A 170 -30.82 -10.15 19.45
C SER A 170 -29.36 -10.12 19.94
N GLN A 171 -28.39 -10.45 19.08
CA GLN A 171 -26.97 -10.50 19.43
C GLN A 171 -26.19 -9.41 18.70
N LYS A 172 -25.37 -8.68 19.46
CA LYS A 172 -24.36 -7.77 18.91
C LYS A 172 -23.15 -8.58 18.46
N LEU A 173 -22.79 -8.49 17.19
CA LEU A 173 -21.68 -9.24 16.60
C LEU A 173 -20.74 -8.30 15.87
N TRP A 174 -19.45 -8.48 16.10
CA TRP A 174 -18.41 -7.83 15.31
C TRP A 174 -18.31 -8.48 13.94
N LEU A 175 -18.47 -7.68 12.90
CA LEU A 175 -18.43 -8.11 11.50
C LEU A 175 -17.71 -7.07 10.66
N LEU A 176 -17.26 -7.49 9.47
CA LEU A 176 -16.81 -6.53 8.47
C LEU A 176 -18.00 -5.66 8.02
N PRO A 177 -17.76 -4.38 7.63
CA PRO A 177 -18.78 -3.55 7.01
C PRO A 177 -19.45 -4.28 5.84
N GLN A 178 -20.73 -4.63 5.99
CA GLN A 178 -21.49 -5.38 4.99
C GLN A 178 -22.87 -4.79 4.75
N ILE A 179 -23.32 -4.76 3.48
CA ILE A 179 -24.66 -4.31 3.08
C ILE A 179 -25.27 -5.31 2.10
N GLN A 180 -26.61 -5.40 2.10
CA GLN A 180 -27.35 -6.21 1.14
C GLN A 180 -27.27 -5.61 -0.26
N TRP A 181 -26.99 -6.46 -1.24
CA TRP A 181 -26.98 -6.11 -2.65
C TRP A 181 -28.37 -5.69 -3.14
N GLN A 182 -28.41 -4.65 -3.97
CA GLN A 182 -29.62 -4.13 -4.59
C GLN A 182 -29.56 -4.32 -6.11
N THR A 183 -30.71 -4.51 -6.72
CA THR A 183 -30.82 -4.74 -8.17
C THR A 183 -30.36 -3.50 -8.93
N GLY A 184 -29.37 -3.67 -9.83
CA GLY A 184 -28.81 -2.59 -10.64
C GLY A 184 -27.39 -2.16 -10.24
N GLU A 185 -26.89 -2.60 -9.08
CA GLU A 185 -25.52 -2.34 -8.62
C GLU A 185 -24.60 -3.54 -8.94
N THR A 186 -23.30 -3.28 -9.08
CA THR A 186 -22.28 -4.35 -9.00
C THR A 186 -21.98 -4.70 -7.55
N LEU A 187 -21.50 -5.92 -7.26
CA LEU A 187 -21.13 -6.31 -5.89
C LEU A 187 -20.05 -5.39 -5.29
N ARG A 188 -19.13 -4.88 -6.13
CA ARG A 188 -18.14 -3.88 -5.72
C ARG A 188 -18.80 -2.56 -5.33
N GLN A 189 -19.74 -2.05 -6.11
CA GLN A 189 -20.48 -0.82 -5.78
C GLN A 189 -21.29 -0.98 -4.49
N THR A 190 -21.86 -2.15 -4.22
CA THR A 190 -22.51 -2.44 -2.93
C THR A 190 -21.50 -2.37 -1.78
N ALA A 191 -20.26 -2.81 -2.00
CA ALA A 191 -19.17 -2.68 -1.05
C ALA A 191 -18.74 -1.21 -0.84
N GLU A 192 -18.63 -0.42 -1.92
CA GLU A 192 -18.39 1.04 -1.85
C GLU A 192 -19.50 1.75 -1.07
N ARG A 193 -20.77 1.39 -1.32
CA ARG A 193 -21.93 1.86 -0.54
C ARG A 193 -21.88 1.41 0.91
N ALA A 194 -21.36 0.21 1.19
CA ALA A 194 -21.16 -0.28 2.55
C ALA A 194 -20.19 0.57 3.35
N LEU A 195 -19.13 1.09 2.72
CA LEU A 195 -18.22 2.04 3.35
C LEU A 195 -18.86 3.44 3.51
N ALA A 196 -19.54 3.93 2.47
CA ALA A 196 -20.16 5.26 2.48
C ALA A 196 -21.32 5.39 3.49
N SER A 197 -21.98 4.27 3.80
CA SER A 197 -23.08 4.22 4.78
C SER A 197 -22.61 4.25 6.24
N LEU A 198 -21.30 4.15 6.50
CA LEU A 198 -20.79 4.14 7.87
C LEU A 198 -20.87 5.56 8.47
N PRO A 199 -21.43 5.74 9.69
CA PRO A 199 -21.51 7.04 10.33
C PRO A 199 -20.12 7.64 10.55
N GLY A 200 -19.94 8.89 10.10
CA GLY A 200 -18.68 9.63 10.22
C GLY A 200 -17.64 9.34 9.13
N ALA A 201 -17.99 8.63 8.04
CA ALA A 201 -17.02 8.14 7.07
C ALA A 201 -16.84 9.00 5.81
N ASP A 202 -16.01 10.05 5.89
CA ASP A 202 -15.24 10.51 4.71
C ASP A 202 -14.01 9.60 4.50
N LEU A 203 -14.24 8.28 4.54
CA LEU A 203 -13.21 7.25 4.32
C LEU A 203 -12.90 7.16 2.83
N LYS A 204 -11.83 7.82 2.39
CA LYS A 204 -11.28 7.59 1.05
C LYS A 204 -10.58 6.22 1.02
N ALA A 205 -11.27 5.23 0.49
CA ALA A 205 -10.76 3.88 0.31
C ALA A 205 -10.50 3.57 -1.18
N THR A 206 -9.40 2.88 -1.47
CA THR A 206 -9.07 2.36 -2.80
C THR A 206 -9.34 0.86 -2.84
N PHE A 207 -10.26 0.44 -3.71
CA PHE A 207 -10.60 -0.97 -3.88
C PHE A 207 -9.57 -1.70 -4.74
N LEU A 208 -9.12 -2.85 -4.26
CA LEU A 208 -8.11 -3.67 -4.94
C LEU A 208 -8.79 -4.65 -5.92
N GLY A 209 -9.34 -4.10 -7.01
CA GLY A 209 -9.96 -4.86 -8.09
C GLY A 209 -11.45 -5.13 -7.91
N ASN A 210 -12.04 -5.82 -8.90
CA ASN A 210 -13.47 -6.10 -8.98
C ASN A 210 -13.84 -7.53 -8.53
N ALA A 211 -12.86 -8.38 -8.25
CA ALA A 211 -13.09 -9.75 -7.82
C ALA A 211 -13.20 -9.83 -6.29
N PRO A 212 -14.13 -10.62 -5.74
CA PRO A 212 -14.18 -10.85 -4.31
C PRO A 212 -12.98 -11.69 -3.87
N CYS A 213 -12.37 -11.31 -2.74
CA CYS A 213 -11.21 -11.99 -2.16
C CYS A 213 -11.61 -13.21 -1.31
N GLY A 214 -12.89 -13.29 -0.92
CA GLY A 214 -13.39 -14.38 -0.11
C GLY A 214 -14.91 -14.47 -0.13
N PHE A 215 -15.39 -15.59 0.39
CA PHE A 215 -16.82 -15.91 0.43
C PHE A 215 -17.16 -16.57 1.77
N TYR A 216 -18.26 -16.13 2.37
CA TYR A 216 -18.83 -16.75 3.56
C TYR A 216 -20.33 -16.99 3.37
N LYS A 217 -20.78 -18.19 3.76
CA LYS A 217 -22.17 -18.62 3.63
C LYS A 217 -22.67 -19.05 5.00
N TYR A 218 -23.77 -18.47 5.45
CA TYR A 218 -24.44 -18.88 6.68
C TYR A 218 -25.94 -18.98 6.48
N LYS A 219 -26.57 -19.87 7.24
CA LYS A 219 -28.02 -20.04 7.27
C LYS A 219 -28.59 -19.23 8.44
N TYR A 220 -29.76 -18.63 8.27
CA TYR A 220 -30.44 -17.99 9.39
C TYR A 220 -30.92 -19.07 10.38
N PRO A 221 -30.90 -18.81 11.70
CA PRO A 221 -31.58 -19.66 12.67
C PRO A 221 -33.05 -19.83 12.29
N LYS A 222 -33.63 -21.00 12.62
CA LYS A 222 -35.00 -21.36 12.22
C LYS A 222 -36.04 -20.32 12.66
N ASP A 223 -35.76 -19.57 13.73
CA ASP A 223 -36.64 -18.56 14.30
C ASP A 223 -36.80 -17.29 13.43
N ILE A 224 -35.84 -17.01 12.53
CA ILE A 224 -35.82 -15.82 11.66
C ILE A 224 -36.03 -16.21 10.18
N GLN A 225 -36.13 -17.51 9.86
CA GLN A 225 -36.46 -17.99 8.52
C GLN A 225 -37.92 -17.64 8.19
N LYS A 226 -38.17 -16.39 7.81
CA LYS A 226 -39.40 -16.00 7.11
C LYS A 226 -39.35 -16.58 5.69
N GLU A 227 -40.53 -16.90 5.16
CA GLU A 227 -40.89 -17.82 4.05
C GLU A 227 -40.18 -17.66 2.67
N GLY A 228 -39.07 -16.94 2.57
CA GLY A 228 -38.27 -16.84 1.34
C GLY A 228 -36.75 -16.81 1.52
N GLY A 229 -36.23 -16.73 2.76
CA GLY A 229 -34.79 -16.53 3.02
C GLY A 229 -34.14 -17.67 3.80
N VAL A 230 -33.41 -18.55 3.12
CA VAL A 230 -32.67 -19.68 3.74
C VAL A 230 -31.40 -19.19 4.45
N GLY A 231 -30.77 -18.13 3.95
CA GLY A 231 -29.51 -17.63 4.49
C GLY A 231 -28.92 -16.48 3.69
N ALA A 232 -27.68 -16.14 4.04
CA ALA A 232 -26.91 -15.08 3.40
C ALA A 232 -25.58 -15.58 2.86
N LYS A 233 -25.21 -14.99 1.72
CA LYS A 233 -23.93 -15.17 1.02
C LYS A 233 -23.20 -13.84 1.05
N VAL A 234 -22.11 -13.79 1.78
CA VAL A 234 -21.27 -12.60 1.96
C VAL A 234 -20.04 -12.73 1.07
N PHE A 235 -19.84 -11.74 0.20
CA PHE A 235 -18.65 -11.62 -0.64
C PHE A 235 -17.75 -10.53 -0.08
N PHE A 236 -16.49 -10.85 0.18
CA PHE A 236 -15.53 -9.91 0.73
C PHE A 236 -14.73 -9.22 -0.38
N PHE A 237 -14.66 -7.90 -0.33
CA PHE A 237 -13.80 -7.08 -1.18
C PHE A 237 -12.70 -6.44 -0.35
N LYS A 238 -11.49 -6.42 -0.87
CA LYS A 238 -10.34 -5.79 -0.20
C LYS A 238 -10.25 -4.33 -0.62
N ALA A 239 -10.13 -3.45 0.37
CA ALA A 239 -9.92 -2.02 0.16
C ALA A 239 -8.80 -1.52 1.06
N VAL A 240 -8.05 -0.52 0.59
CA VAL A 240 -6.96 0.12 1.34
C VAL A 240 -7.37 1.54 1.70
N LEU A 241 -7.17 1.90 2.96
CA LEU A 241 -7.36 3.27 3.41
C LEU A 241 -6.31 4.18 2.76
N SER A 242 -6.76 5.16 1.97
CA SER A 242 -5.88 6.07 1.22
C SER A 242 -5.69 7.42 1.90
N SER A 243 -6.53 7.76 2.88
CA SER A 243 -6.48 9.02 3.61
C SER A 243 -6.39 8.77 5.11
N HIS A 244 -5.37 9.35 5.75
CA HIS A 244 -5.12 9.28 7.20
C HIS A 244 -5.95 10.29 8.01
N LYS A 245 -6.97 10.92 7.42
CA LYS A 245 -7.79 11.89 8.16
C LYS A 245 -8.50 11.19 9.30
N HIS A 246 -8.25 11.68 10.53
CA HIS A 246 -8.94 11.25 11.74
C HIS A 246 -10.43 11.25 11.48
N LEU A 247 -11.01 10.06 11.59
CA LEU A 247 -12.44 9.99 11.72
C LEU A 247 -12.71 9.76 13.19
N PRO A 248 -13.40 10.69 13.87
CA PRO A 248 -14.11 10.37 15.09
C PRO A 248 -15.30 9.48 14.70
N LEU A 249 -14.99 8.26 14.26
CA LEU A 249 -15.96 7.18 14.19
C LEU A 249 -16.41 6.94 15.63
N GLU A 250 -17.72 6.88 15.86
CA GLU A 250 -18.27 6.73 17.20
C GLU A 250 -17.54 5.60 17.94
N LYS A 251 -16.88 5.94 19.05
CA LYS A 251 -15.92 5.08 19.77
C LYS A 251 -16.45 3.69 20.14
N LYS A 252 -17.77 3.48 20.07
CA LYS A 252 -18.44 2.24 20.47
C LYS A 252 -18.77 1.31 19.31
N SER A 253 -18.85 1.80 18.07
CA SER A 253 -19.32 1.00 16.92
C SER A 253 -18.20 0.49 16.02
N PHE A 254 -16.98 0.99 16.20
CA PHE A 254 -15.86 0.72 15.32
C PHE A 254 -14.63 0.26 16.09
N ALA A 255 -13.97 -0.74 15.53
CA ALA A 255 -12.75 -1.30 16.06
C ALA A 255 -11.75 -1.50 14.91
N TRP A 256 -10.61 -0.86 14.99
CA TRP A 256 -9.44 -1.17 14.17
C TRP A 256 -8.66 -2.26 14.87
N VAL A 257 -8.57 -3.45 14.29
CA VAL A 257 -8.05 -4.66 14.97
C VAL A 257 -6.84 -5.23 14.24
N LYS A 258 -5.87 -5.73 15.00
CA LYS A 258 -4.73 -6.49 14.46
C LYS A 258 -5.17 -7.87 13.97
N LYS A 259 -4.33 -8.55 13.21
CA LYS A 259 -4.62 -9.94 12.78
C LYS A 259 -4.72 -10.92 13.96
N ASP A 260 -3.94 -10.69 15.01
CA ASP A 260 -3.85 -11.60 16.15
C ASP A 260 -5.06 -11.48 17.07
N GLU A 261 -5.44 -10.23 17.37
CA GLU A 261 -6.63 -9.84 18.14
C GLU A 261 -7.95 -10.20 17.43
N LEU A 262 -7.92 -10.42 16.12
CA LEU A 262 -9.11 -10.76 15.32
C LEU A 262 -9.86 -12.00 15.86
N GLN A 263 -9.14 -12.88 16.57
CA GLN A 263 -9.68 -14.08 17.21
C GLN A 263 -10.68 -13.82 18.31
N ASP A 264 -10.50 -12.71 19.03
CA ASP A 264 -11.29 -12.41 20.21
C ASP A 264 -12.65 -11.80 19.82
N PHE A 265 -12.71 -11.17 18.63
CA PHE A 265 -13.91 -10.48 18.14
C PHE A 265 -14.79 -11.34 17.21
N LEU A 266 -14.19 -12.16 16.35
CA LEU A 266 -14.91 -12.86 15.28
C LEU A 266 -15.26 -14.30 15.66
N LYS A 267 -16.45 -14.75 15.25
CA LYS A 267 -16.82 -16.18 15.33
C LYS A 267 -15.80 -17.05 14.59
N PRO A 268 -15.47 -18.24 15.09
CA PRO A 268 -14.37 -19.06 14.57
C PRO A 268 -14.56 -19.47 13.10
N GLU A 269 -15.80 -19.76 12.67
CA GLU A 269 -16.09 -20.11 11.26
C GLU A 269 -15.88 -18.94 10.31
N TYR A 270 -16.26 -17.74 10.73
CA TYR A 270 -16.10 -16.51 9.97
C TYR A 270 -14.62 -16.12 9.89
N LEU A 271 -13.93 -16.20 11.02
CA LEU A 271 -12.50 -15.95 11.12
C LEU A 271 -11.67 -16.86 10.21
N LYS A 272 -12.02 -18.14 10.07
CA LYS A 272 -11.34 -19.05 9.14
C LYS A 272 -11.39 -18.55 7.70
N GLN A 273 -12.51 -17.96 7.25
CA GLN A 273 -12.60 -17.40 5.90
C GLN A 273 -11.85 -16.09 5.79
N VAL A 274 -11.94 -15.24 6.81
CA VAL A 274 -11.30 -13.92 6.82
C VAL A 274 -9.77 -14.04 6.84
N ARG A 275 -9.22 -14.98 7.62
CA ARG A 275 -7.78 -15.28 7.66
C ARG A 275 -7.19 -15.76 6.33
N ARG A 276 -7.99 -16.34 5.43
CA ARG A 276 -7.49 -16.85 4.14
C ARG A 276 -7.04 -15.75 3.20
N PHE A 277 -7.64 -14.56 3.27
CA PHE A 277 -7.32 -13.46 2.36
C PHE A 277 -6.60 -12.27 3.03
N ILE A 278 -6.52 -12.24 4.36
CA ILE A 278 -5.66 -11.29 5.07
C ILE A 278 -4.24 -11.81 5.04
N MET A 279 -3.41 -11.16 4.23
CA MET A 279 -1.96 -11.38 4.25
C MET A 279 -1.39 -10.73 5.51
N ALA A 280 -0.60 -11.50 6.27
CA ALA A 280 0.41 -10.90 7.14
C ALA A 280 1.70 -10.93 6.34
N LEU A 281 2.30 -9.76 6.15
CA LEU A 281 3.66 -9.62 5.65
C LEU A 281 4.53 -9.19 6.82
#